data_AF-A0A3C1CFQ1-F1
#
_entry.id   AF-A0A3C1CFQ1-F1
#
_cell.length_a   1.000
_cell.length_b   1.000
_cell.length_c   1.000
_cell.angle_alpha   90.00
_cell.angle_beta   90.00
_cell.angle_gamma   90.00
#
_symmetry.space_group_name_H-M   'P 1'
#
loop_
_entity.id
_entity.type
_entity.pdbx_description
1 polymer ?
#
loop_
_entity_poly.entity_id
_entity_poly.type
_entity_poly.pdbx_seq_one_letter_code
_entity_poly.pdbx_strand_id
1 'polypeptide(L)'
;NGFNGGDPYYAGVSAASAVVNTNVATATGVLVWMGMDAWLTKARKPTFLGGVNGMICGLVGITPCAGWVNGWGALAVGAICSGFVWFAWNYISKVRPFSKVDDALGVVYTHGMAGLLGGLLLGIFGDPNMLEFGCGTLDKFGQVVNTPPGAYAHASSSCTPFSVGGLMYTGSFHQLWEQFRAAIFVISWSAIATFVIMQIIRFVLRGLRYKEDVLEIGDLAIHDEEAFPEERFAERVGGGAPGAFELAGIGAGSSGTSPPPTSLGGAQSENRT
;
A
#
# COMPACT_ATOMS: atom_id res chain seq x y z
N ASN A 1 7.17 -6.86 12.12
CA ASN A 1 5.74 -6.93 12.55
C ASN A 1 5.50 -6.09 13.80
N GLY A 2 5.76 -4.78 13.74
CA GLY A 2 5.55 -3.87 14.87
C GLY A 2 4.14 -3.28 14.95
N PHE A 3 3.42 -3.24 13.82
CA PHE A 3 2.03 -2.76 13.75
C PHE A 3 1.11 -3.72 14.52
N ASN A 4 0.69 -4.84 13.90
CA ASN A 4 -0.19 -5.81 14.55
C ASN A 4 0.38 -6.44 15.84
N GLY A 5 1.70 -6.67 15.90
CA GLY A 5 2.35 -7.23 17.08
C GLY A 5 2.47 -6.24 18.25
N GLY A 6 2.44 -4.93 17.96
CA GLY A 6 2.53 -3.87 18.95
C GLY A 6 1.17 -3.36 19.44
N ASP A 7 0.08 -3.66 18.73
CA ASP A 7 -1.29 -3.24 19.08
C ASP A 7 -1.71 -3.57 20.52
N PRO A 8 -1.27 -4.69 21.15
CA PRO A 8 -1.57 -4.94 22.57
C PRO A 8 -0.83 -4.00 23.54
N TYR A 9 0.19 -3.26 23.11
CA TYR A 9 1.09 -2.41 23.92
C TYR A 9 1.88 -3.13 25.03
N TYR A 10 1.96 -4.47 24.98
CA TYR A 10 2.82 -5.26 25.85
C TYR A 10 3.34 -6.51 25.13
N ALA A 11 4.48 -7.03 25.60
CA ALA A 11 5.04 -8.28 25.09
C ALA A 11 4.32 -9.48 25.72
N GLY A 12 3.54 -10.22 24.93
CA GLY A 12 2.80 -11.38 25.42
C GLY A 12 2.33 -12.31 24.31
N VAL A 13 1.54 -13.32 24.67
CA VAL A 13 1.01 -14.33 23.74
C VAL A 13 0.16 -13.72 22.61
N SER A 14 -0.50 -12.60 22.86
CA SER A 14 -1.23 -11.83 21.84
C SER A 14 -0.35 -11.14 20.83
N ALA A 15 0.71 -10.47 21.28
CA ALA A 15 1.71 -9.92 20.38
C ALA A 15 2.31 -11.02 19.49
N ALA A 16 2.67 -12.16 20.09
CA ALA A 16 3.26 -13.30 19.38
C ALA A 16 2.29 -13.90 18.34
N SER A 17 1.03 -14.14 18.70
CA SER A 17 0.05 -14.70 17.78
C SER A 17 -0.30 -13.74 16.65
N ALA A 18 -0.43 -12.44 16.93
CA ALA A 18 -0.70 -11.42 15.92
C ALA A 18 0.45 -11.34 14.91
N VAL A 19 1.70 -11.44 15.38
CA VAL A 19 2.89 -11.51 14.50
C VAL A 19 2.86 -12.76 13.60
N VAL A 20 2.51 -13.92 14.14
CA VAL A 20 2.39 -15.16 13.35
C VAL A 20 1.28 -15.05 12.33
N ASN A 21 0.07 -14.65 12.74
CA ASN A 21 -1.08 -14.48 11.85
C ASN A 21 -0.80 -13.46 10.75
N THR A 22 -0.07 -12.39 11.06
CA THR A 22 0.36 -11.40 10.07
C THR A 22 1.21 -12.05 8.97
N ASN A 23 2.24 -12.82 9.33
CA ASN A 23 3.10 -13.50 8.36
C ASN A 23 2.33 -14.55 7.55
N VAL A 24 1.48 -15.33 8.21
CA VAL A 24 0.68 -16.38 7.57
C VAL A 24 -0.28 -15.78 6.55
N ALA A 25 -1.08 -14.79 6.94
CA ALA A 25 -2.02 -14.13 6.03
C ALA A 25 -1.31 -13.44 4.86
N THR A 26 -0.15 -12.83 5.12
CA THR A 26 0.68 -12.20 4.08
C THR A 26 1.20 -13.23 3.08
N ALA A 27 1.77 -14.33 3.55
CA ALA A 27 2.27 -15.40 2.69
C ALA A 27 1.14 -16.00 1.84
N THR A 28 -0.02 -16.25 2.44
CA THR A 28 -1.20 -16.72 1.70
C THR A 28 -1.68 -15.70 0.68
N GLY A 29 -1.72 -14.41 1.04
CA GLY A 29 -2.13 -13.34 0.15
C GLY A 29 -1.25 -13.24 -1.09
N VAL A 30 0.07 -13.37 -0.94
CA VAL A 30 1.03 -13.45 -2.06
C VAL A 30 0.73 -14.64 -2.95
N LEU A 31 0.59 -15.84 -2.37
CA LEU A 31 0.36 -17.07 -3.13
C LEU A 31 -0.97 -17.04 -3.90
N VAL A 32 -2.02 -16.52 -3.27
CA VAL A 32 -3.33 -16.39 -3.93
C VAL A 32 -3.26 -15.42 -5.09
N TRP A 33 -2.67 -14.23 -4.90
CA TRP A 33 -2.57 -13.26 -5.97
C TRP A 33 -1.72 -13.78 -7.14
N MET A 34 -0.55 -14.38 -6.85
CA MET A 34 0.31 -14.96 -7.87
C MET A 34 -0.35 -16.13 -8.60
N GLY A 35 -1.09 -16.99 -7.88
CA GLY A 35 -1.88 -18.06 -8.46
C GLY A 35 -2.96 -17.52 -9.40
N MET A 36 -3.69 -16.49 -8.98
CA MET A 36 -4.68 -15.83 -9.81
C MET A 36 -4.06 -15.15 -11.03
N ASP A 37 -2.90 -14.52 -10.88
CA ASP A 37 -2.14 -13.99 -12.02
C ASP A 37 -1.78 -15.11 -13.01
N ALA A 38 -1.28 -16.25 -12.52
CA ALA A 38 -0.92 -17.41 -13.35
C ALA A 38 -2.13 -18.03 -14.07
N TRP A 39 -3.29 -18.09 -13.42
CA TRP A 39 -4.44 -18.84 -13.95
C TRP A 39 -5.51 -18.00 -14.61
N LEU A 40 -5.71 -16.75 -14.20
CA LEU A 40 -6.87 -15.95 -14.58
C LEU A 40 -6.52 -14.74 -15.45
N THR A 41 -5.25 -14.29 -15.47
CA THR A 41 -4.85 -13.22 -16.41
C THR A 41 -4.68 -13.76 -17.83
N LYS A 42 -4.76 -12.86 -18.81
CA LYS A 42 -4.44 -13.18 -20.20
C LYS A 42 -2.97 -13.57 -20.39
N ALA A 43 -2.08 -12.97 -19.60
CA ALA A 43 -0.64 -13.23 -19.67
C ALA A 43 -0.27 -14.60 -19.08
N ARG A 44 -1.12 -15.18 -18.21
CA ARG A 44 -0.91 -16.48 -17.55
C ARG A 44 0.44 -16.60 -16.84
N LYS A 45 0.93 -15.49 -16.29
CA LYS A 45 2.24 -15.39 -15.63
C LYS A 45 2.09 -14.56 -14.35
N PRO A 46 2.59 -15.05 -13.20
CA PRO A 46 2.73 -14.23 -12.00
C PRO A 46 3.58 -13.00 -12.27
N THR A 47 3.19 -11.86 -11.70
CA THR A 47 3.96 -10.62 -11.77
C THR A 47 4.54 -10.25 -10.41
N PHE A 48 5.69 -9.58 -10.39
CA PHE A 48 6.27 -9.08 -9.14
C PHE A 48 5.34 -8.07 -8.46
N LEU A 49 4.80 -7.12 -9.23
CA LEU A 49 3.81 -6.14 -8.75
C LEU A 49 2.55 -6.83 -8.21
N GLY A 50 2.07 -7.90 -8.87
CA GLY A 50 0.97 -8.70 -8.37
C GLY A 50 1.30 -9.37 -7.03
N GLY A 51 2.49 -9.95 -6.90
CA GLY A 51 2.98 -10.49 -5.62
C GLY A 51 3.00 -9.43 -4.50
N VAL A 52 3.49 -8.22 -4.78
CA VAL A 52 3.49 -7.09 -3.83
C VAL A 52 2.06 -6.67 -3.46
N ASN A 53 1.14 -6.58 -4.42
CA ASN A 53 -0.26 -6.28 -4.14
C ASN A 53 -0.93 -7.37 -3.28
N GLY A 54 -0.63 -8.64 -3.56
CA GLY A 54 -1.07 -9.77 -2.73
C GLY A 54 -0.52 -9.73 -1.31
N MET A 55 0.73 -9.30 -1.15
CA MET A 55 1.35 -9.05 0.15
C MET A 55 0.61 -7.96 0.93
N ILE A 56 0.36 -6.82 0.29
CA ILE A 56 -0.35 -5.67 0.90
C ILE A 56 -1.76 -6.07 1.30
N CYS A 57 -2.50 -6.77 0.42
CA CYS A 57 -3.89 -7.17 0.74
C CYS A 57 -3.95 -8.18 1.89
N GLY A 58 -2.98 -9.09 1.98
CA GLY A 58 -2.85 -10.00 3.13
C GLY A 58 -2.56 -9.25 4.43
N LEU A 59 -1.62 -8.30 4.40
CA LEU A 59 -1.26 -7.45 5.55
C LEU A 59 -2.43 -6.57 6.00
N VAL A 60 -3.06 -5.85 5.09
CA VAL A 60 -4.19 -4.97 5.40
C VAL A 60 -5.39 -5.79 5.89
N GLY A 61 -5.68 -6.92 5.24
CA GLY A 61 -6.81 -7.77 5.58
C GLY A 61 -6.72 -8.37 6.98
N ILE A 62 -5.51 -8.75 7.43
CA ILE A 62 -5.32 -9.35 8.75
C ILE A 62 -5.26 -8.31 9.88
N THR A 63 -4.93 -7.05 9.60
CA THR A 63 -4.82 -5.98 10.59
C THR A 63 -5.99 -5.92 11.60
N PRO A 64 -7.26 -5.85 11.20
CA PRO A 64 -8.36 -5.75 12.16
C PRO A 64 -8.58 -7.02 13.00
N CYS A 65 -7.99 -8.16 12.63
CA CYS A 65 -8.33 -9.46 13.19
C CYS A 65 -7.11 -10.29 13.66
N ALA A 66 -5.89 -9.76 13.56
CA ALA A 66 -4.65 -10.49 13.77
C ALA A 66 -4.54 -11.16 15.15
N GLY A 67 -5.05 -10.52 16.21
CA GLY A 67 -5.08 -11.07 17.57
C GLY A 67 -6.29 -11.96 17.89
N TRP A 68 -7.24 -12.09 16.96
CA TRP A 68 -8.60 -12.60 17.24
C TRP A 68 -9.00 -13.82 16.42
N VAL A 69 -8.27 -14.13 15.35
CA VAL A 69 -8.49 -15.32 14.53
C VAL A 69 -7.40 -16.35 14.79
N ASN A 70 -7.72 -17.63 14.71
CA ASN A 70 -6.71 -18.68 14.77
C ASN A 70 -5.90 -18.77 13.45
N GLY A 71 -4.91 -19.66 13.40
CA GLY A 71 -4.06 -19.81 12.21
C GLY A 71 -4.82 -20.18 10.92
N TRP A 72 -5.90 -20.96 11.02
CA TRP A 72 -6.77 -21.27 9.88
C TRP A 72 -7.55 -20.04 9.41
N GLY A 73 -8.04 -19.24 10.35
CA GLY A 73 -8.66 -17.95 10.07
C GLY A 73 -7.68 -16.99 9.37
N ALA A 74 -6.41 -16.95 9.80
CA ALA A 74 -5.39 -16.11 9.16
C ALA A 74 -5.12 -16.52 7.69
N LEU A 75 -5.03 -17.83 7.40
CA LEU A 75 -4.95 -18.35 6.03
C LEU A 75 -6.17 -17.91 5.21
N ALA A 76 -7.38 -18.09 5.76
CA ALA A 76 -8.63 -17.73 5.09
C ALA A 76 -8.70 -16.23 4.80
N VAL A 77 -8.34 -15.38 5.76
CA VAL A 77 -8.32 -13.91 5.60
C VAL A 77 -7.35 -13.51 4.50
N GLY A 78 -6.11 -14.01 4.51
CA GLY A 78 -5.14 -13.71 3.45
C GLY A 78 -5.63 -14.11 2.07
N ALA A 79 -6.24 -15.31 1.96
CA ALA A 79 -6.77 -15.80 0.70
C ALA A 79 -7.97 -14.99 0.19
N ILE A 80 -8.95 -14.72 1.07
CA ILE A 80 -10.19 -14.03 0.71
C ILE A 80 -9.90 -12.57 0.38
N CYS A 81 -9.08 -11.87 1.17
CA CYS A 81 -8.73 -10.47 0.92
C CYS A 81 -7.97 -10.30 -0.39
N SER A 82 -6.89 -11.05 -0.61
CA SER A 82 -6.15 -10.95 -1.87
C SER A 82 -6.98 -11.39 -3.06
N GLY A 83 -7.77 -12.45 -2.93
CA GLY A 83 -8.64 -12.93 -4.01
C GLY A 83 -9.72 -11.93 -4.38
N PHE A 84 -10.43 -11.40 -3.40
CA PHE A 84 -11.48 -10.40 -3.62
C PHE A 84 -10.91 -9.12 -4.25
N VAL A 85 -9.81 -8.60 -3.71
CA VAL A 85 -9.19 -7.38 -4.24
C VAL A 85 -8.63 -7.60 -5.64
N TRP A 86 -8.05 -8.76 -5.93
CA TRP A 86 -7.64 -9.11 -7.29
C TRP A 86 -8.81 -9.03 -8.27
N PHE A 87 -9.98 -9.59 -7.91
CA PHE A 87 -11.19 -9.49 -8.74
C PHE A 87 -11.69 -8.04 -8.84
N ALA A 88 -11.75 -7.33 -7.73
CA ALA A 88 -12.18 -5.94 -7.71
C ALA A 88 -11.30 -5.06 -8.62
N TRP A 89 -9.99 -5.23 -8.55
CA TRP A 89 -9.05 -4.51 -9.39
C TRP A 89 -9.21 -4.86 -10.87
N ASN A 90 -9.38 -6.14 -11.22
CA ASN A 90 -9.45 -6.56 -12.62
C ASN A 90 -10.79 -6.25 -13.30
N TYR A 91 -11.88 -6.16 -12.54
CA TYR A 91 -13.23 -6.02 -13.08
C TYR A 91 -13.96 -4.78 -12.59
N ILE A 92 -13.94 -4.49 -11.29
CA ILE A 92 -14.70 -3.36 -10.71
C ILE A 92 -14.07 -2.00 -11.08
N SER A 93 -12.75 -1.92 -11.24
CA SER A 93 -12.09 -0.69 -11.73
C SER A 93 -12.58 -0.22 -13.10
N LYS A 94 -13.14 -1.14 -13.91
CA LYS A 94 -13.62 -0.84 -15.26
C LYS A 94 -15.08 -0.41 -15.31
N VAL A 95 -15.81 -0.49 -14.20
CA VAL A 95 -17.23 -0.10 -14.13
C VAL A 95 -17.42 1.26 -13.47
N ARG A 96 -18.47 1.99 -13.86
CA ARG A 96 -18.83 3.25 -13.19
C ARG A 96 -19.34 2.95 -11.76
N PRO A 97 -18.99 3.77 -10.75
CA PRO A 97 -18.25 5.03 -10.85
C PRO A 97 -16.72 4.90 -10.85
N PHE A 98 -16.17 3.74 -10.47
CA PHE A 98 -14.73 3.53 -10.29
C PHE A 98 -13.90 3.76 -11.56
N SER A 99 -14.46 3.55 -12.74
CA SER A 99 -13.81 3.84 -14.02
C SER A 99 -13.49 5.34 -14.26
N LYS A 100 -13.99 6.24 -13.40
CA LYS A 100 -13.71 7.68 -13.44
C LYS A 100 -12.84 8.13 -12.27
N VAL A 101 -12.46 7.21 -11.38
CA VAL A 101 -11.64 7.51 -10.21
C VAL A 101 -10.20 7.21 -10.57
N ASP A 102 -9.36 8.23 -10.51
CA ASP A 102 -7.91 8.11 -10.73
C ASP A 102 -7.22 7.74 -9.41
N ASP A 103 -7.24 6.44 -9.09
CA ASP A 103 -6.57 5.87 -7.90
C ASP A 103 -5.17 5.37 -8.29
N ALA A 104 -4.24 6.30 -8.49
CA ALA A 104 -2.90 6.04 -9.02
C ALA A 104 -2.11 4.98 -8.23
N LEU A 105 -2.32 4.91 -6.91
CA LEU A 105 -1.65 3.97 -6.01
C LEU A 105 -2.51 2.74 -5.65
N GLY A 106 -3.77 2.69 -6.12
CA GLY A 106 -4.67 1.58 -5.82
C GLY A 106 -5.11 1.48 -4.36
N VAL A 107 -5.13 2.59 -3.63
CA VAL A 107 -5.40 2.64 -2.18
C VAL A 107 -6.84 2.23 -1.88
N VAL A 108 -7.79 2.59 -2.75
CA VAL A 108 -9.21 2.24 -2.56
C VAL A 108 -9.38 0.72 -2.51
N TYR A 109 -8.64 -0.01 -3.34
CA TYR A 109 -8.70 -1.46 -3.43
C TYR A 109 -7.87 -2.13 -2.33
N THR A 110 -6.57 -1.85 -2.30
CA THR A 110 -5.61 -2.54 -1.44
C THR A 110 -5.76 -2.19 0.04
N HIS A 111 -6.26 -0.99 0.36
CA HIS A 111 -6.47 -0.54 1.73
C HIS A 111 -7.96 -0.49 2.08
N GLY A 112 -8.75 0.22 1.26
CA GLY A 112 -10.18 0.42 1.51
C GLY A 112 -10.97 -0.89 1.49
N MET A 113 -10.95 -1.60 0.36
CA MET A 113 -11.70 -2.86 0.21
C MET A 113 -11.09 -4.00 1.02
N ALA A 114 -9.76 -4.15 1.03
CA ALA A 114 -9.09 -5.18 1.83
C ALA A 114 -9.34 -4.99 3.33
N GLY A 115 -9.25 -3.76 3.83
CA GLY A 115 -9.46 -3.43 5.24
C GLY A 115 -10.92 -3.62 5.66
N LEU A 116 -11.86 -3.19 4.82
CA LEU A 116 -13.29 -3.47 5.01
C LEU A 116 -13.54 -4.97 5.12
N LEU A 117 -13.00 -5.74 4.17
CA LEU A 117 -13.22 -7.18 4.15
C LEU A 117 -12.57 -7.85 5.35
N GLY A 118 -11.36 -7.44 5.74
CA GLY A 118 -10.69 -7.90 6.96
C GLY A 118 -11.54 -7.71 8.22
N GLY A 119 -12.13 -6.53 8.38
CA GLY A 119 -13.02 -6.22 9.50
C GLY A 119 -14.28 -7.07 9.50
N LEU A 120 -14.90 -7.28 8.34
CA LEU A 120 -16.06 -8.18 8.21
C LEU A 120 -15.68 -9.64 8.49
N LEU A 121 -14.50 -10.08 8.02
CA LEU A 121 -14.01 -11.44 8.25
C LEU A 121 -13.70 -11.72 9.72
N LEU A 122 -13.36 -10.71 10.54
CA LEU A 122 -13.35 -10.86 12.00
C LEU A 122 -14.73 -11.32 12.53
N GLY A 123 -15.80 -10.74 11.99
CA GLY A 123 -17.16 -11.11 12.31
C GLY A 123 -17.52 -12.55 11.94
N ILE A 124 -16.73 -13.19 11.09
CA ILE A 124 -16.94 -14.59 10.65
C ILE A 124 -15.99 -15.53 11.39
N PHE A 125 -14.69 -15.23 11.38
CA PHE A 125 -13.61 -16.11 11.81
C PHE A 125 -13.05 -15.79 13.19
N GLY A 126 -13.58 -14.80 13.91
CA GLY A 126 -13.21 -14.54 15.30
C GLY A 126 -13.40 -15.81 16.14
N ASP A 127 -12.30 -16.35 16.65
CA ASP A 127 -12.32 -17.59 17.41
C ASP A 127 -12.38 -17.23 18.90
N PRO A 128 -13.43 -17.63 19.64
CA PRO A 128 -13.55 -17.28 21.06
C PRO A 128 -12.46 -17.92 21.91
N ASN A 129 -11.78 -18.96 21.41
CA ASN A 129 -10.62 -19.58 22.05
C ASN A 129 -9.30 -18.92 21.64
N MET A 130 -9.33 -18.00 20.67
CA MET A 130 -8.18 -17.18 20.32
C MET A 130 -8.06 -16.09 21.37
N LEU A 131 -7.09 -16.31 22.27
CA LEU A 131 -6.62 -15.35 23.27
C LEU A 131 -7.73 -14.61 24.00
N GLU A 132 -8.05 -15.15 25.16
CA GLU A 132 -8.72 -14.46 26.24
C GLU A 132 -7.82 -13.31 26.73
N PHE A 133 -8.12 -12.05 26.37
CA PHE A 133 -7.43 -10.94 27.03
C PHE A 133 -8.26 -10.27 28.12
N GLY A 134 -7.52 -9.65 29.03
CA GLY A 134 -8.05 -8.90 30.14
C GLY A 134 -8.97 -9.70 31.06
N CYS A 135 -9.34 -9.05 32.13
CA CYS A 135 -10.28 -9.55 33.10
C CYS A 135 -10.90 -8.28 33.70
N GLY A 136 -12.19 -8.05 33.48
CA GLY A 136 -12.90 -6.88 34.00
C GLY A 136 -14.27 -7.24 34.55
N THR A 137 -14.83 -6.36 35.37
CA THR A 137 -16.11 -6.61 36.04
C THR A 137 -17.23 -6.49 35.02
N LEU A 138 -18.20 -7.41 35.04
CA LEU A 138 -19.37 -7.32 34.17
C LEU A 138 -20.35 -6.27 34.69
N ASP A 139 -20.86 -5.43 33.79
CA ASP A 139 -22.03 -4.60 34.08
C ASP A 139 -23.33 -5.42 34.04
N LYS A 140 -24.47 -4.77 34.27
CA LYS A 140 -25.80 -5.42 34.23
C LYS A 140 -26.18 -5.98 32.85
N PHE A 141 -25.46 -5.61 31.80
CA PHE A 141 -25.65 -6.06 30.43
C PHE A 141 -24.63 -7.12 30.01
N GLY A 142 -23.77 -7.57 30.93
CA GLY A 142 -22.72 -8.54 30.64
C GLY A 142 -21.56 -7.95 29.83
N GLN A 143 -21.36 -6.63 29.87
CA GLN A 143 -20.24 -5.95 29.25
C GLN A 143 -19.10 -5.75 30.25
N VAL A 144 -17.86 -5.92 29.80
CA VAL A 144 -16.66 -5.73 30.62
C VAL A 144 -16.45 -4.23 30.87
N VAL A 145 -16.44 -3.82 32.14
CA VAL A 145 -16.17 -2.44 32.58
C VAL A 145 -15.02 -2.39 33.59
N ASN A 146 -14.30 -1.25 33.62
CA ASN A 146 -13.23 -0.94 34.58
C ASN A 146 -12.03 -1.92 34.60
N THR A 147 -11.41 -2.21 33.45
CA THR A 147 -10.23 -3.08 33.36
C THR A 147 -8.94 -2.32 33.72
N PRO A 148 -8.24 -2.65 34.82
CA PRO A 148 -6.93 -2.07 35.12
C PRO A 148 -5.86 -2.56 34.13
N PRO A 149 -4.83 -1.76 33.81
CA PRO A 149 -3.76 -2.15 32.87
C PRO A 149 -2.95 -3.41 33.25
N GLY A 150 -3.12 -3.97 34.45
CA GLY A 150 -2.40 -5.14 34.96
C GLY A 150 -3.22 -6.44 35.04
N ALA A 151 -4.48 -6.45 34.62
CA ALA A 151 -5.38 -7.61 34.75
C ALA A 151 -5.23 -8.63 33.60
N TYR A 152 -3.98 -9.03 33.30
CA TYR A 152 -3.67 -10.09 32.33
C TYR A 152 -3.37 -11.41 33.05
N ALA A 153 -4.34 -11.95 33.78
CA ALA A 153 -4.16 -13.26 34.40
C ALA A 153 -5.50 -13.99 34.52
N HIS A 154 -5.54 -15.18 33.93
CA HIS A 154 -6.44 -16.32 34.13
C HIS A 154 -7.89 -16.03 34.58
N ALA A 155 -8.84 -16.50 33.77
CA ALA A 155 -10.26 -16.55 34.12
C ALA A 155 -10.48 -16.99 35.58
N SER A 156 -11.22 -16.18 36.34
CA SER A 156 -11.64 -16.51 37.70
C SER A 156 -13.15 -16.33 37.81
N SER A 157 -13.77 -16.80 38.89
CA SER A 157 -15.21 -16.61 39.14
C SER A 157 -15.65 -15.14 39.20
N SER A 158 -14.70 -14.20 39.29
CA SER A 158 -14.94 -12.75 39.32
C SER A 158 -14.46 -12.03 38.06
N CYS A 159 -13.93 -12.76 37.08
CA CYS A 159 -13.34 -12.19 35.86
C CYS A 159 -13.58 -13.08 34.64
N THR A 160 -14.43 -12.61 33.73
CA THR A 160 -14.57 -13.20 32.40
C THR A 160 -13.60 -12.53 31.43
N PRO A 161 -12.78 -13.30 30.72
CA PRO A 161 -11.90 -12.76 29.71
C PRO A 161 -12.71 -12.23 28.52
N PHE A 162 -12.21 -11.18 27.88
CA PHE A 162 -12.79 -10.73 26.63
C PHE A 162 -12.34 -11.66 25.50
N SER A 163 -13.30 -12.10 24.71
CA SER A 163 -13.07 -12.86 23.49
C SER A 163 -14.04 -12.40 22.42
N VAL A 164 -13.66 -12.62 21.16
CA VAL A 164 -14.50 -12.29 20.01
C VAL A 164 -14.98 -13.58 19.38
N GLY A 165 -16.29 -13.81 19.43
CA GLY A 165 -16.95 -14.94 18.78
C GLY A 165 -17.56 -14.54 17.44
N GLY A 166 -16.97 -15.01 16.35
CA GLY A 166 -17.49 -14.86 15.00
C GLY A 166 -18.62 -15.84 14.68
N LEU A 167 -19.22 -15.64 13.50
CA LEU A 167 -20.34 -16.44 13.00
C LEU A 167 -20.03 -17.95 12.97
N MET A 168 -18.81 -18.35 12.59
CA MET A 168 -18.44 -19.76 12.46
C MET A 168 -18.36 -20.51 13.80
N TYR A 169 -18.18 -19.78 14.90
CA TYR A 169 -18.02 -20.35 16.24
C TYR A 169 -19.27 -20.22 17.09
N THR A 170 -20.00 -19.12 16.93
CA THR A 170 -21.17 -18.81 17.76
C THR A 170 -22.51 -19.08 17.06
N GLY A 171 -22.50 -19.21 15.72
CA GLY A 171 -23.72 -19.22 14.90
C GLY A 171 -24.47 -17.88 14.87
N SER A 172 -23.96 -16.85 15.55
CA SER A 172 -24.58 -15.54 15.66
C SER A 172 -23.99 -14.55 14.66
N PHE A 173 -24.87 -13.76 14.04
CA PHE A 173 -24.48 -12.65 13.18
C PHE A 173 -24.09 -11.38 13.94
N HIS A 174 -24.16 -11.41 15.28
CA HIS A 174 -23.93 -10.23 16.10
C HIS A 174 -22.58 -9.56 15.80
N GLN A 175 -21.47 -10.31 15.87
CA GLN A 175 -20.16 -9.73 15.63
C GLN A 175 -20.00 -9.20 14.19
N LEU A 176 -20.52 -9.92 13.19
CA LEU A 176 -20.50 -9.44 11.80
C LEU A 176 -21.27 -8.13 11.63
N TRP A 177 -22.40 -8.01 12.31
CA TRP A 177 -23.20 -6.78 12.32
C TRP A 177 -22.48 -5.62 13.01
N GLU A 178 -21.79 -5.88 14.12
CA GLU A 178 -20.96 -4.88 14.80
C GLU A 178 -19.87 -4.33 13.87
N GLN A 179 -19.14 -5.23 13.19
CA GLN A 179 -18.09 -4.85 12.25
C GLN A 179 -18.66 -4.08 11.05
N PHE A 180 -19.83 -4.46 10.56
CA PHE A 180 -20.52 -3.75 9.48
C PHE A 180 -20.93 -2.33 9.87
N ARG A 181 -21.48 -2.14 11.08
CA ARG A 181 -21.85 -0.80 11.58
C ARG A 181 -20.61 0.09 11.76
N ALA A 182 -19.55 -0.46 12.34
CA ALA A 182 -18.27 0.24 12.49
C ALA A 182 -17.71 0.66 11.12
N ALA A 183 -17.74 -0.25 10.13
CA ALA A 183 -17.30 0.04 8.77
C ALA A 183 -18.08 1.18 8.12
N ILE A 184 -19.42 1.17 8.19
CA ILE A 184 -20.25 2.26 7.65
C ILE A 184 -19.85 3.59 8.27
N PHE A 185 -19.70 3.61 9.60
CA PHE A 185 -19.33 4.82 10.32
C PHE A 185 -17.97 5.36 9.85
N VAL A 186 -16.94 4.51 9.84
CA VAL A 186 -15.57 4.89 9.46
C VAL A 186 -15.52 5.37 8.01
N ILE A 187 -16.16 4.65 7.07
CA ILE A 187 -16.21 5.04 5.66
C ILE A 187 -16.91 6.38 5.49
N SER A 188 -18.09 6.54 6.10
CA SER A 188 -18.88 7.77 5.97
C SER A 188 -18.16 8.96 6.58
N TRP A 189 -17.62 8.80 7.78
CA TRP A 189 -16.83 9.84 8.46
C TRP A 189 -15.61 10.24 7.64
N SER A 190 -14.83 9.26 7.19
CA SER A 190 -13.61 9.51 6.41
C SER A 190 -13.93 10.20 5.09
N ALA A 191 -14.97 9.77 4.39
CA ALA A 191 -15.38 10.38 3.12
C ALA A 191 -15.85 11.83 3.31
N ILE A 192 -16.73 12.07 4.28
CA ILE A 192 -17.30 13.40 4.53
C ILE A 192 -16.21 14.36 5.05
N ALA A 193 -15.44 13.94 6.06
CA ALA A 193 -14.39 14.78 6.64
C ALA A 193 -13.31 15.10 5.60
N THR A 194 -12.84 14.11 4.84
CA THR A 194 -11.86 14.33 3.77
C THR A 194 -12.42 15.28 2.72
N PHE A 195 -13.67 15.09 2.28
CA PHE A 195 -14.30 15.98 1.32
C PHE A 195 -14.34 17.43 1.83
N VAL A 196 -14.76 17.65 3.07
CA VAL A 196 -14.81 18.99 3.69
C VAL A 196 -13.43 19.61 3.76
N ILE A 197 -12.42 18.88 4.25
CA ILE A 197 -11.04 19.34 4.32
C ILE A 197 -10.53 19.73 2.93
N MET A 198 -10.78 18.90 1.92
CA MET A 198 -10.36 19.15 0.54
C MET A 198 -11.05 20.38 -0.07
N GLN A 199 -12.32 20.62 0.25
CA GLN A 199 -13.00 21.86 -0.18
C GLN A 199 -12.43 23.10 0.52
N ILE A 200 -12.08 23.01 1.80
CA ILE A 200 -11.44 24.11 2.54
C ILE A 200 -10.07 24.42 1.93
N ILE A 201 -9.23 23.39 1.72
CA ILE A 201 -7.91 23.55 1.10
C ILE A 201 -8.04 24.17 -0.28
N ARG A 202 -8.96 23.66 -1.11
CA ARG A 202 -9.24 24.21 -2.45
C ARG A 202 -9.63 25.68 -2.38
N PHE A 203 -10.46 26.06 -1.41
CA PHE A 203 -10.89 27.45 -1.24
C PHE A 203 -9.74 28.36 -0.82
N VAL A 204 -8.94 27.92 0.16
CA VAL A 204 -7.83 28.71 0.72
C VAL A 204 -6.65 28.83 -0.26
N LEU A 205 -6.23 27.71 -0.86
CA LEU A 205 -5.08 27.66 -1.78
C LEU A 205 -5.46 27.94 -3.24
N ARG A 206 -6.75 28.23 -3.52
CA ARG A 206 -7.30 28.49 -4.87
C ARG A 206 -7.05 27.38 -5.89
N GLY A 207 -6.85 26.16 -5.42
CA GLY A 207 -6.51 25.01 -6.24
C GLY A 207 -6.15 23.83 -5.36
N LEU A 208 -6.26 22.62 -5.93
CA LEU A 208 -5.88 21.38 -5.26
C LEU A 208 -4.93 20.53 -6.12
N ARG A 209 -5.06 20.63 -7.44
CA ARG A 209 -4.25 19.94 -8.44
C ARG A 209 -3.62 20.98 -9.36
N TYR A 210 -2.38 20.75 -9.77
CA TYR A 210 -1.72 21.55 -10.81
C TYR A 210 -2.46 21.44 -12.15
N LYS A 211 -2.22 22.42 -13.02
CA LYS A 211 -2.73 22.39 -14.39
C LYS A 211 -2.00 21.30 -15.19
N GLU A 212 -2.64 20.82 -16.24
CA GLU A 212 -2.14 19.67 -17.01
C GLU A 212 -0.79 19.96 -17.70
N ASP A 213 -0.54 21.20 -18.14
CA ASP A 213 0.73 21.63 -18.73
C ASP A 213 1.91 21.53 -17.76
N VAL A 214 1.69 21.83 -16.48
CA VAL A 214 2.71 21.68 -15.43
C VAL A 214 2.93 20.20 -15.10
N LEU A 215 1.85 19.41 -15.09
CA LEU A 215 1.92 17.96 -14.83
C LEU A 215 2.65 17.19 -15.94
N GLU A 216 2.55 17.65 -17.19
CA GLU A 216 3.27 17.06 -18.33
C GLU A 216 4.79 17.24 -18.22
N ILE A 217 5.26 18.36 -17.64
CA ILE A 217 6.70 18.61 -17.42
C ILE A 217 7.21 17.78 -16.23
N GLY A 218 6.37 17.54 -15.23
CA GLY A 218 6.70 16.70 -14.07
C GLY A 218 7.64 17.38 -13.08
N ASP A 219 8.58 16.62 -12.52
CA ASP A 219 9.43 17.05 -11.39
C ASP A 219 10.24 18.31 -11.69
N LEU A 220 10.71 18.49 -12.93
CA LEU A 220 11.41 19.68 -13.40
C LEU A 220 10.62 20.97 -13.17
N ALA A 221 9.30 20.97 -13.36
CA ALA A 221 8.50 22.19 -13.23
C ALA A 221 8.22 22.60 -11.78
N ILE A 222 8.40 21.68 -10.82
CA ILE A 222 8.04 21.88 -9.41
C ILE A 222 9.29 21.97 -8.52
N HIS A 223 10.27 21.12 -8.79
CA HIS A 223 11.44 20.92 -7.93
C HIS A 223 12.76 21.32 -8.62
N ASP A 224 12.73 21.70 -9.91
CA ASP A 224 13.92 22.01 -10.73
C ASP A 224 14.99 20.89 -10.71
N GLU A 225 14.57 19.65 -10.46
CA GLU A 225 15.45 18.47 -10.39
C GLU A 225 14.97 17.35 -11.31
N GLU A 226 15.92 16.64 -11.92
CA GLU A 226 15.68 15.39 -12.66
C GLU A 226 16.06 14.20 -11.78
N ALA A 227 15.12 13.28 -11.55
CA ALA A 227 15.36 12.07 -10.77
C ALA A 227 16.41 11.14 -11.41
N PHE A 228 16.48 11.13 -12.74
CA PHE A 228 17.43 10.35 -13.53
C PHE A 228 18.06 11.25 -14.59
N PRO A 229 19.10 12.04 -14.26
CA PRO A 229 19.76 12.89 -15.22
C PRO A 229 20.34 12.04 -16.35
N GLU A 230 20.16 12.46 -17.60
CA GLU A 230 20.90 11.83 -18.69
C GLU A 230 22.40 12.03 -18.43
N GLU A 231 23.16 10.93 -18.37
CA GLU A 231 24.61 10.99 -18.33
C GLU A 231 25.12 11.62 -19.63
N ARG A 232 25.20 12.95 -19.67
CA ARG A 232 26.11 13.61 -20.60
C ARG A 232 27.51 13.25 -20.13
N PHE A 233 28.12 12.28 -20.82
CA PHE A 233 29.57 12.14 -20.82
C PHE A 233 30.16 13.54 -20.89
N ALA A 234 31.06 13.86 -19.96
CA ALA A 234 31.77 15.13 -19.99
C ALA A 234 32.40 15.28 -21.38
N GLU A 235 31.74 16.03 -22.25
CA GLU A 235 32.33 16.50 -23.48
C GLU A 235 33.53 17.28 -22.97
N ARG A 236 34.74 16.76 -23.22
CA ARG A 236 35.95 17.54 -23.04
C ARG A 236 35.68 18.81 -23.81
N VAL A 237 35.47 19.91 -23.10
CA VAL A 237 35.45 21.24 -23.69
C VAL A 237 36.72 21.30 -24.52
N GLY A 238 36.54 21.19 -25.85
CA GLY A 238 37.62 21.06 -26.80
C GLY A 238 38.59 22.21 -26.56
N GLY A 239 39.88 21.89 -26.59
CA GLY A 239 40.98 22.76 -26.21
C GLY A 239 40.95 24.12 -26.91
N GLY A 240 40.28 25.08 -26.27
CA GLY A 240 40.22 26.48 -26.68
C GLY A 240 40.89 27.43 -25.68
N ALA A 241 41.59 26.88 -24.67
CA ALA A 241 42.44 27.67 -23.79
C ALA A 241 43.91 27.36 -24.15
N PRO A 242 44.71 28.36 -24.56
CA PRO A 242 46.13 28.15 -24.80
C PRO A 242 46.77 27.60 -23.52
N GLY A 243 47.53 26.52 -23.67
CA GLY A 243 48.22 25.89 -22.55
C GLY A 243 49.23 26.87 -21.94
N ALA A 244 49.50 26.76 -20.64
CA ALA A 244 50.40 27.66 -19.91
C ALA A 244 51.81 27.81 -20.54
N PHE A 245 52.25 26.83 -21.35
CA PHE A 245 53.49 26.88 -22.13
C PHE A 245 53.42 27.79 -23.37
N GLU A 246 52.24 27.91 -23.98
CA GLU A 246 51.99 28.79 -25.13
C GLU A 246 51.91 30.26 -24.69
N LEU A 247 51.40 30.51 -23.48
CA LEU A 247 51.43 31.83 -22.83
C LEU A 247 52.85 32.30 -22.44
N ALA A 248 53.80 31.36 -22.33
CA ALA A 248 55.18 31.62 -21.91
C ALA A 248 56.17 31.82 -23.07
N GLY A 249 55.71 31.76 -24.32
CA GLY A 249 56.53 32.06 -25.51
C GLY A 249 57.63 31.04 -25.82
N ILE A 250 57.58 29.84 -25.25
CA ILE A 250 58.57 28.78 -25.50
C ILE A 250 58.04 27.88 -26.63
N GLY A 251 58.28 28.30 -27.88
CA GLY A 251 57.93 27.52 -29.06
C GLY A 251 58.91 26.37 -29.29
N ALA A 252 58.44 25.12 -29.18
CA ALA A 252 59.13 23.95 -29.70
C ALA A 252 58.53 23.58 -31.07
N GLY A 253 59.39 23.53 -32.08
CA GLY A 253 59.00 23.40 -33.47
C GLY A 253 58.55 21.99 -33.92
N SER A 254 57.90 22.03 -35.08
CA SER A 254 57.81 21.03 -36.15
C SER A 254 56.87 19.81 -36.02
N SER A 255 56.00 19.76 -37.05
CA SER A 255 55.57 18.62 -37.86
C SER A 255 54.37 17.78 -37.39
N GLY A 256 53.34 17.72 -38.25
CA GLY A 256 52.27 16.72 -38.12
C GLY A 256 50.92 17.11 -38.76
N THR A 257 50.90 17.20 -40.09
CA THR A 257 49.74 17.06 -41.01
C THR A 257 48.32 16.94 -40.44
N SER A 258 47.49 17.95 -40.70
CA SER A 258 46.02 17.86 -40.64
C SER A 258 45.43 17.57 -42.03
N PRO A 259 44.50 16.62 -42.21
CA PRO A 259 43.71 16.53 -43.43
C PRO A 259 42.58 17.59 -43.43
N PRO A 260 42.17 18.10 -44.61
CA PRO A 260 41.21 19.20 -44.74
C PRO A 260 39.75 18.74 -44.59
N PRO A 261 38.81 19.69 -44.38
CA PRO A 261 37.42 19.42 -44.02
C PRO A 261 36.48 19.38 -45.23
N THR A 262 35.38 18.65 -45.12
CA THR A 262 34.19 18.78 -45.99
C THR A 262 32.97 18.82 -45.07
N SER A 263 32.53 20.00 -44.63
CA SER A 263 31.61 20.94 -45.29
C SER A 263 30.20 20.37 -45.52
N LEU A 264 29.30 20.79 -44.62
CA LEU A 264 27.99 21.39 -44.87
C LEU A 264 27.00 20.65 -45.79
N GLY A 265 25.85 20.34 -45.18
CA GLY A 265 24.64 21.09 -45.52
C GLY A 265 23.67 20.40 -46.48
N GLY A 266 22.52 20.05 -45.92
CA GLY A 266 21.18 20.25 -46.48
C GLY A 266 20.89 19.83 -47.93
N ALA A 267 19.94 18.92 -48.10
CA ALA A 267 18.74 19.16 -48.92
C ALA A 267 17.85 17.92 -49.00
N GLN A 268 16.56 18.19 -48.82
CA GLN A 268 15.43 17.69 -49.63
C GLN A 268 14.88 16.27 -49.44
N SER A 269 13.56 16.31 -49.27
CA SER A 269 12.51 15.36 -49.60
C SER A 269 12.81 14.30 -50.66
N GLU A 270 12.31 13.07 -50.41
CA GLU A 270 11.41 12.25 -51.25
C GLU A 270 11.39 10.83 -50.63
N ASN A 271 10.28 10.24 -50.17
CA ASN A 271 9.08 9.71 -50.83
C ASN A 271 9.09 8.16 -50.81
N ARG A 272 7.91 7.56 -50.52
CA ARG A 272 7.52 6.12 -50.65
C ARG A 272 8.14 5.14 -49.63
N THR A 273 7.44 4.16 -49.05
CA THR A 273 6.17 3.44 -49.35
C THR A 273 5.48 3.06 -48.05
#